data_AF-A0A971RF41-F1
#
_entry.id   AF-A0A971RF41-F1
#
_cell.length_a   1.000
_cell.length_b   1.000
_cell.length_c   1.000
_cell.angle_alpha   90.00
_cell.angle_beta   90.00
_cell.angle_gamma   90.00
#
_symmetry.space_group_name_H-M   'P 1'
#
loop_
_entity.id
_entity.type
_entity.pdbx_description
1 polymer ?
#
loop_
_entity_poly.entity_id
_entity_poly.type
_entity_poly.pdbx_seq_one_letter_code
_entity_poly.pdbx_strand_id
1 'polypeptide(L)'
;MVLLPLLRWWLTLELIGLVALPISMHLLRFLPERGICFRRAVGLVLCSVLLWLLVTLGLIQNRLPAAVVSVALVAAGSLVLVRSNGSALLEQLRAQQRLVLIEAVLFFSVLLLFGVWRA
;
A
#
# COMPACT_ATOMS: atom_id res chain seq x y z
N MET A 1 11.02 5.99 -23.55
CA MET A 1 10.46 4.63 -23.36
C MET A 1 10.35 4.21 -21.87
N VAL A 2 10.72 5.06 -20.91
CA VAL A 2 10.81 4.71 -19.47
C VAL A 2 9.55 5.09 -18.66
N LEU A 3 8.74 6.04 -19.15
CA LEU A 3 7.57 6.58 -18.45
C LEU A 3 6.47 5.53 -18.16
N LEU A 4 6.17 4.65 -19.11
CA LEU A 4 5.11 3.65 -18.95
C LEU A 4 5.42 2.63 -17.82
N PRO A 5 6.64 2.04 -17.75
CA PRO A 5 7.05 1.25 -16.59
C PRO A 5 6.99 1.99 -15.26
N LEU A 6 7.44 3.26 -15.22
CA LEU A 6 7.39 4.08 -14.01
C LEU A 6 5.96 4.30 -13.53
N LEU A 7 5.06 4.67 -14.44
CA LEU A 7 3.65 4.92 -14.12
C LEU A 7 2.98 3.64 -13.64
N ARG A 8 3.24 2.50 -14.29
CA ARG A 8 2.72 1.19 -13.87
C ARG A 8 3.21 0.80 -12.47
N TRP A 9 4.50 1.02 -12.20
CA TRP A 9 5.08 0.75 -10.89
C TRP A 9 4.47 1.65 -9.80
N TRP A 10 4.42 2.96 -10.06
CA TRP A 10 3.81 3.93 -9.15
C TRP A 10 2.37 3.55 -8.82
N LEU A 11 1.56 3.24 -9.83
CA LEU A 11 0.16 2.86 -9.64
C LEU A 11 0.04 1.55 -8.85
N THR A 12 0.94 0.59 -9.07
CA THR A 12 0.94 -0.67 -8.31
C THR A 12 1.23 -0.41 -6.82
N LEU A 13 2.24 0.42 -6.51
CA LEU A 13 2.55 0.79 -5.13
C LEU A 13 1.44 1.61 -4.48
N GLU A 14 0.81 2.48 -5.25
CA GLU A 14 -0.31 3.30 -4.79
C GLU A 14 -1.51 2.43 -4.43
N LEU A 15 -1.87 1.47 -5.28
CA LEU A 15 -2.93 0.50 -5.01
C LEU A 15 -2.64 -0.35 -3.78
N ILE A 16 -1.42 -0.89 -3.66
CA ILE A 16 -1.00 -1.65 -2.47
C ILE A 16 -1.06 -0.78 -1.21
N GLY A 17 -0.59 0.48 -1.30
CA GLY A 17 -0.63 1.43 -0.21
C GLY A 17 -2.04 1.81 0.21
N LEU A 18 -2.98 1.97 -0.73
CA LEU A 18 -4.39 2.23 -0.43
C LEU A 18 -5.06 1.02 0.24
N VAL A 19 -4.80 -0.18 -0.29
CA VAL A 19 -5.27 -1.43 0.30
C VAL A 19 -4.78 -1.58 1.73
N ALA A 20 -3.51 -1.26 2.01
CA ALA A 20 -2.92 -1.37 3.33
C ALA A 20 -3.17 -0.17 4.25
N LEU A 21 -3.80 0.90 3.76
CA LEU A 21 -4.00 2.15 4.50
C LEU A 21 -4.70 1.97 5.86
N PRO A 22 -5.86 1.29 5.97
CA PRO A 22 -6.53 1.14 7.27
C PRO A 22 -5.70 0.28 8.23
N ILE A 23 -4.97 -0.72 7.72
CA ILE A 23 -4.05 -1.53 8.53
C ILE A 23 -2.87 -0.67 9.01
N SER A 24 -2.29 0.17 8.14
CA SER A 24 -1.23 1.11 8.51
C SER A 24 -1.68 2.07 9.60
N MET A 25 -2.89 2.64 9.44
CA MET A 25 -3.50 3.54 10.44
C MET A 25 -3.80 2.88 11.77
N HIS A 26 -4.14 1.60 11.75
CA HIS A 26 -4.39 0.84 12.96
C HIS A 26 -3.08 0.43 13.66
N LEU A 27 -2.12 -0.12 12.91
CA LEU A 27 -0.86 -0.63 13.44
C LEU A 27 0.05 0.50 13.94
N LEU A 28 0.10 1.61 13.19
CA LEU A 28 0.93 2.78 13.48
C LEU A 28 0.12 3.92 14.09
N ARG A 29 -0.97 3.61 14.79
CA ARG A 29 -1.85 4.60 15.44
C ARG A 29 -1.13 5.52 16.44
N PHE A 30 0.02 5.09 16.94
CA PHE A 30 0.85 5.82 17.90
C PHE A 30 1.79 6.85 17.25
N LEU A 31 2.00 6.77 15.93
CA LEU A 31 2.87 7.71 15.21
C LEU A 31 2.12 9.01 14.90
N PRO A 32 2.85 10.14 14.77
CA PRO A 32 2.29 11.34 14.15
C PRO A 32 1.73 10.96 12.77
N GLU A 33 0.52 11.42 12.50
CA GLU A 33 -0.23 11.14 11.26
C GLU A 33 -0.65 9.68 11.05
N ARG A 34 -0.63 8.88 12.13
CA ARG A 34 -1.14 7.50 12.19
C ARG A 34 -0.63 6.64 11.03
N GLY A 35 0.65 6.76 10.68
CA GLY A 35 1.26 5.91 9.67
C GLY A 35 0.76 6.06 8.24
N ILE A 36 0.10 7.16 7.88
CA ILE A 36 -0.32 7.44 6.49
C ILE A 36 0.89 7.41 5.53
N CYS A 37 2.01 8.02 5.93
CA CYS A 37 3.23 8.07 5.13
C CYS A 37 3.90 6.71 4.92
N PHE A 38 3.59 5.73 5.76
CA PHE A 38 4.20 4.38 5.70
C PHE A 38 3.30 3.36 4.99
N ARG A 39 2.13 3.76 4.49
CA ARG A 39 1.14 2.85 3.90
C ARG A 39 1.71 1.97 2.77
N ARG A 40 2.57 2.51 1.91
CA ARG A 40 3.20 1.75 0.81
C ARG A 40 4.17 0.71 1.33
N ALA A 41 4.99 1.09 2.31
CA ALA A 41 5.95 0.18 2.94
C ALA A 41 5.24 -0.93 3.71
N VAL A 42 4.24 -0.57 4.53
CA VAL A 42 3.41 -1.54 5.27
C VAL A 42 2.70 -2.48 4.31
N GLY A 43 2.07 -1.96 3.26
CA GLY A 43 1.39 -2.78 2.27
C GLY A 43 2.32 -3.75 1.54
N LEU A 44 3.49 -3.28 1.12
CA LEU A 44 4.51 -4.14 0.53
C LEU A 44 4.95 -5.25 1.48
N VAL A 45 5.33 -4.91 2.71
CA VAL A 45 5.79 -5.89 3.71
C VAL A 45 4.71 -6.92 3.98
N LEU A 46 3.46 -6.50 4.21
CA LEU A 46 2.35 -7.42 4.46
C LEU A 46 2.08 -8.34 3.27
N CYS A 47 2.00 -7.79 2.05
CA CYS A 47 1.77 -8.59 0.86
C CYS A 47 2.92 -9.57 0.60
N SER A 48 4.17 -9.13 0.78
CA SER A 48 5.37 -9.95 0.57
C SER A 48 5.48 -11.06 1.61
N VAL A 49 5.21 -10.78 2.89
CA VAL A 49 5.23 -11.79 3.96
C VAL A 49 4.13 -12.82 3.76
N LEU A 50 2.92 -12.40 3.39
CA LEU A 50 1.84 -13.33 3.06
C LEU A 50 2.20 -14.19 1.85
N LEU A 51 2.67 -13.59 0.75
CA LEU A 51 3.10 -14.34 -0.43
C LEU A 51 4.14 -15.38 -0.05
N TRP A 52 5.18 -14.96 0.68
CA TRP A 52 6.25 -15.83 1.12
C TRP A 52 5.69 -16.99 1.96
N LEU A 53 4.81 -16.72 2.92
CA LEU A 53 4.20 -17.74 3.75
C LEU A 53 3.37 -18.74 2.94
N LEU A 54 2.51 -18.26 2.04
CA LEU A 54 1.67 -19.13 1.20
C LEU A 54 2.50 -20.03 0.29
N VAL A 55 3.61 -19.51 -0.25
CA VAL A 55 4.52 -20.28 -1.11
C VAL A 55 5.33 -21.27 -0.30
N THR A 56 5.91 -20.86 0.84
CA THR A 56 6.74 -21.73 1.69
C THR A 56 5.94 -22.86 2.32
N LEU A 57 4.67 -22.64 2.65
CA LEU A 57 3.76 -23.69 3.12
C LEU A 57 3.30 -24.65 2.00
N GLY A 58 3.67 -24.39 0.74
CA GLY A 58 3.27 -25.20 -0.41
C GLY A 58 1.81 -25.03 -0.82
N LEU A 59 1.12 -23.98 -0.35
CA LEU A 59 -0.29 -23.74 -0.66
C LEU A 59 -0.50 -23.24 -2.10
N ILE A 60 0.42 -22.38 -2.59
CA ILE A 60 0.34 -21.79 -3.93
C ILE A 60 1.74 -21.71 -4.54
N GLN A 61 1.86 -21.89 -5.86
CA GLN A 61 3.13 -21.67 -6.57
C GLN A 61 3.45 -20.17 -6.70
N ASN A 62 4.73 -19.81 -6.58
CA ASN A 62 5.21 -18.43 -6.74
C ASN A 62 5.05 -17.93 -8.18
N ARG A 63 3.85 -17.45 -8.51
CA ARG A 63 3.46 -16.85 -9.78
C ARG A 63 2.61 -15.61 -9.52
N LEU A 64 2.28 -14.87 -10.57
CA LEU A 64 1.42 -13.68 -10.48
C LEU A 64 0.13 -13.91 -9.66
N PRO A 65 -0.61 -15.04 -9.78
CA PRO A 65 -1.78 -15.29 -8.96
C PRO A 65 -1.50 -15.33 -7.45
N ALA A 66 -0.34 -15.81 -7.01
CA ALA A 66 0.03 -15.83 -5.58
C ALA A 66 0.18 -14.40 -5.02
N ALA A 67 0.74 -13.49 -5.80
CA ALA A 67 0.82 -12.07 -5.45
C ALA A 67 -0.57 -11.43 -5.37
N VAL A 68 -1.44 -11.71 -6.35
CA VAL A 68 -2.81 -11.20 -6.34
C VAL A 68 -3.59 -11.72 -5.13
N VAL A 69 -3.47 -13.00 -4.80
CA VAL A 69 -4.08 -13.59 -3.60
C VAL A 69 -3.57 -12.93 -2.32
N SER A 70 -2.26 -12.66 -2.24
CA SER A 70 -1.67 -12.01 -1.07
C SER A 70 -2.20 -10.58 -0.88
N VAL A 71 -2.30 -9.81 -1.95
CA VAL A 71 -2.93 -8.47 -1.93
C VAL A 71 -4.41 -8.57 -1.55
N ALA A 72 -5.14 -9.57 -2.07
CA ALA A 72 -6.55 -9.79 -1.74
C ALA A 72 -6.76 -10.13 -0.26
N LEU A 73 -5.86 -10.90 0.36
CA LEU A 73 -5.89 -11.19 1.80
C LEU A 73 -5.66 -9.93 2.64
N VAL A 74 -4.70 -9.08 2.25
CA VAL A 74 -4.51 -7.76 2.91
C VAL A 74 -5.77 -6.90 2.74
N ALA A 75 -6.36 -6.86 1.55
CA ALA A 75 -7.60 -6.13 1.29
C ALA A 75 -8.75 -6.64 2.15
N ALA A 76 -8.89 -7.95 2.32
CA ALA A 76 -9.90 -8.55 3.20
C ALA A 76 -9.69 -8.10 4.66
N GLY A 77 -8.46 -8.13 5.18
CA GLY A 77 -8.14 -7.64 6.53
C GLY A 77 -8.45 -6.14 6.70
N SER A 78 -8.12 -5.34 5.69
CA SER A 78 -8.45 -3.92 5.64
C SER A 78 -9.96 -3.67 5.66
N LEU A 79 -10.75 -4.45 4.91
CA LEU A 79 -12.20 -4.34 4.91
C LEU A 79 -12.82 -4.70 6.27
N VAL A 80 -12.26 -5.67 7.00
CA VAL A 80 -12.72 -6.01 8.36
C VAL A 80 -12.49 -4.83 9.30
N LEU A 81 -11.31 -4.19 9.25
CA LEU A 81 -11.00 -3.00 10.05
C LEU A 81 -11.93 -1.82 9.72
N VAL A 82 -12.18 -1.58 8.43
CA VAL A 82 -13.12 -0.54 7.99
C VAL A 82 -14.55 -0.86 8.42
N ARG A 83 -14.95 -2.14 8.52
CA ARG A 83 -16.28 -2.49 9.02
C ARG A 83 -16.43 -2.26 10.53
N SER A 84 -15.40 -2.49 11.35
CA SER A 84 -15.53 -2.29 12.80
C SER A 84 -15.38 -0.83 13.22
N ASN A 85 -14.50 -0.06 12.55
CA ASN A 85 -14.12 1.30 12.95
C ASN A 85 -14.19 2.31 11.79
N GLY A 86 -15.01 2.04 10.78
CA GLY A 86 -15.02 2.77 9.51
C GLY A 86 -15.32 4.24 9.62
N SER A 87 -16.29 4.65 10.45
CA SER A 87 -16.65 6.06 10.62
C SER A 87 -15.47 6.87 11.15
N ALA A 88 -14.85 6.38 12.24
CA ALA A 88 -13.67 7.00 12.81
C ALA A 88 -12.52 7.04 11.78
N LEU A 89 -12.18 5.90 11.16
CA LEU A 89 -11.13 5.82 10.14
C LEU A 89 -11.34 6.81 9.00
N LEU A 90 -12.56 6.88 8.44
CA LEU A 90 -12.92 7.76 7.34
C LEU A 90 -12.84 9.23 7.72
N GLU A 91 -13.28 9.61 8.93
CA GLU A 91 -13.14 10.98 9.43
C GLU A 91 -11.66 11.39 9.50
N GLN A 92 -10.80 10.49 9.99
CA GLN A 92 -9.36 10.75 10.06
C GLN A 92 -8.72 10.90 8.69
N LEU A 93 -9.13 10.04 7.77
CA LEU A 93 -8.66 10.02 6.39
C LEU A 93 -9.09 11.29 5.67
N ARG A 94 -10.33 11.73 5.88
CA ARG A 94 -10.86 13.00 5.36
C ARG A 94 -10.13 14.21 5.97
N ALA A 95 -9.83 14.18 7.26
CA ALA A 95 -9.05 15.23 7.92
C ALA A 95 -7.61 15.33 7.37
N GLN A 96 -7.02 14.20 6.96
CA GLN A 96 -5.64 14.11 6.48
C GLN A 96 -5.54 13.81 4.97
N GLN A 97 -6.60 14.02 4.19
CA GLN A 97 -6.60 13.71 2.76
C GLN A 97 -5.55 14.51 1.99
N ARG A 98 -5.27 15.74 2.45
CA ARG A 98 -4.22 16.59 1.89
C ARG A 98 -2.84 15.98 2.09
N LEU A 99 -2.61 15.35 3.25
CA LEU A 99 -1.36 14.65 3.52
C LEU A 99 -1.19 13.44 2.60
N VAL A 100 -2.25 12.62 2.43
CA VAL A 100 -2.22 11.48 1.49
C VAL A 100 -1.87 11.96 0.08
N LEU A 101 -2.47 13.07 -0.37
CA LEU A 101 -2.20 13.62 -1.69
C LEU A 101 -0.78 14.18 -1.81
N ILE A 102 -0.30 14.94 -0.81
CA ILE A 102 1.08 15.47 -0.78
C ILE A 102 2.09 14.32 -0.82
N GLU A 103 1.89 13.28 -0.01
CA GLU A 103 2.74 12.10 0.03
C GLU A 103 2.73 11.34 -1.32
N ALA A 104 1.57 11.29 -1.99
CA ALA A 104 1.44 10.69 -3.32
C ALA A 104 2.14 11.47 -4.41
N VAL A 105 1.96 12.78 -4.44
CA VAL A 105 2.61 13.67 -5.41
C VAL A 105 4.12 13.69 -5.19
N LEU A 106 4.57 13.83 -3.94
CA LEU A 106 5.99 13.88 -3.61
C LEU A 106 6.69 12.58 -4.03
N PHE A 107 6.11 11.43 -3.69
CA PHE A 107 6.66 10.14 -4.10
C PHE A 107 6.71 10.00 -5.62
N PHE A 108 5.63 10.39 -6.32
CA PHE A 108 5.58 10.36 -7.78
C PHE A 108 6.64 11.26 -8.42
N SER A 109 6.77 12.50 -7.93
CA SER A 109 7.74 13.48 -8.42
C SER A 109 9.18 12.98 -8.25
N VAL A 110 9.52 12.43 -7.08
CA VAL A 110 10.86 11.86 -6.83
C VAL A 110 11.10 10.64 -7.73
N LEU A 111 10.11 9.76 -7.88
CA LEU A 111 10.23 8.60 -8.77
C LEU A 111 10.44 9.02 -10.23
N LEU A 112 9.70 10.03 -10.72
CA LEU A 112 9.87 10.57 -12.06
C LEU A 112 11.25 11.20 -12.26
N LEU A 113 11.71 12.04 -11.32
CA LEU A 113 13.03 12.64 -11.37
C LEU A 113 14.13 11.57 -11.45
N PHE A 114 14.02 10.53 -10.60
CA PHE A 114 14.94 9.40 -10.64
C PHE A 114 14.89 8.64 -11.98
N GLY A 115 13.69 8.42 -12.51
CA GLY A 115 13.50 7.73 -13.79
C GLY A 115 14.07 8.51 -14.98
N VAL A 116 13.99 9.83 -14.96
CA VAL A 116 14.55 10.71 -15.99
C VAL A 116 16.07 10.82 -15.85
N TRP A 117 16.60 10.95 -14.62
CA TRP A 117 18.05 11.03 -14.39
C TRP A 117 18.80 9.76 -14.81
N ARG A 118 18.16 8.61 -14.70
CA ARG A 118 18.75 7.31 -15.06
C ARG A 118 18.58 6.94 -16.54
N ALA A 119 17.72 7.64 -17.27
CA ALA A 119 17.40 7.36 -18.68
C ALA A 119 18.47 7.91 -19.63
#